data_AF-A0A0F9QZG0-F1
#
_entry.id   AF-A0A0F9QZG0-F1
#
_cell.length_a   1.000
_cell.length_b   1.000
_cell.length_c   1.000
_cell.angle_alpha   90.00
_cell.angle_beta   90.00
_cell.angle_gamma   90.00
#
_symmetry.space_group_name_H-M   'P 1'
#
loop_
_entity.id
_entity.type
_entity.pdbx_description
1 polymer ?
#
loop_
_entity_poly.entity_id
_entity_poly.type
_entity_poly.pdbx_seq_one_letter_code
_entity_poly.pdbx_strand_id
1 'polypeptide(L)'
;MKTTILYLIINAILWGGDRAILQANIARYVMTVTVTAYSPSVDETDSTPYITASNKRVRDGICAISRDIEKELDLQFGDTI
;
A
#
# COMPACT_ATOMS: atom_id res chain seq x y z
N MET A 1 -29.19 -12.93 22.33
CA MET A 1 -28.48 -12.14 21.28
C MET A 1 -27.00 -12.51 21.10
N LYS A 2 -26.27 -12.99 22.12
CA LYS A 2 -24.84 -13.37 21.96
C LYS A 2 -24.61 -14.65 21.12
N THR A 3 -25.57 -15.57 21.10
CA THR A 3 -25.43 -16.88 20.45
C THR A 3 -25.58 -16.83 18.92
N THR A 4 -26.40 -15.92 18.40
CA THR A 4 -26.69 -15.80 16.96
C THR A 4 -25.48 -15.27 16.18
N ILE A 5 -24.72 -14.34 16.76
CA ILE A 5 -23.53 -13.74 16.12
C ILE A 5 -22.41 -14.78 15.96
N LEU A 6 -22.20 -15.63 16.99
CA LEU A 6 -21.18 -16.67 16.94
C LEU A 6 -21.49 -17.74 15.87
N TYR A 7 -22.78 -18.07 15.69
CA TYR A 7 -23.23 -19.04 14.70
C TYR A 7 -23.06 -18.56 13.26
N LEU A 8 -23.23 -17.26 13.01
CA LEU A 8 -23.05 -16.66 11.68
C LEU A 8 -21.58 -16.68 11.24
N ILE A 9 -20.66 -16.38 12.16
CA ILE A 9 -19.21 -16.34 11.89
C ILE A 9 -18.68 -17.74 11.60
N ILE A 10 -19.08 -18.74 12.39
CA ILE A 10 -18.65 -20.13 12.21
C ILE A 10 -19.12 -20.67 10.85
N ASN A 11 -20.37 -20.40 10.45
CA ASN A 11 -20.87 -20.87 9.15
C ASN A 11 -20.19 -20.17 7.95
N ALA A 12 -19.86 -18.88 8.05
CA ALA A 12 -19.14 -18.19 6.97
C ALA A 12 -17.72 -18.75 6.74
N ILE A 13 -17.02 -19.13 7.81
CA ILE A 13 -15.68 -19.75 7.74
C ILE A 13 -15.75 -21.19 7.23
N LEU A 14 -16.80 -21.96 7.61
CA LEU A 14 -16.98 -23.36 7.21
C LEU A 14 -17.56 -23.53 5.79
N TRP A 15 -18.30 -22.57 5.27
CA TRP A 15 -18.93 -22.62 3.92
C TRP A 15 -18.09 -21.93 2.83
N GLY A 16 -16.77 -21.86 3.00
CA GLY A 16 -15.89 -21.34 1.95
C GLY A 16 -16.16 -19.88 1.59
N GLY A 17 -16.72 -19.09 2.52
CA GLY A 17 -16.78 -17.64 2.36
C GLY A 17 -15.36 -17.12 2.20
N ASP A 18 -15.10 -16.42 1.10
CA ASP A 18 -13.79 -15.92 0.75
C ASP A 18 -13.18 -15.18 1.95
N ARG A 19 -12.05 -15.68 2.47
CA ARG A 19 -11.30 -15.03 3.56
C ARG A 19 -11.01 -13.56 3.23
N ALA A 20 -10.96 -13.24 1.94
CA ALA A 20 -10.84 -11.90 1.39
C ALA A 20 -11.95 -10.93 1.86
N ILE A 21 -13.20 -11.37 2.04
CA ILE A 21 -14.31 -10.49 2.44
C ILE A 21 -14.21 -10.09 3.92
N LEU A 22 -13.70 -10.97 4.79
CA LEU A 22 -13.43 -10.66 6.21
C LEU A 22 -12.20 -9.76 6.37
N GLN A 23 -11.20 -9.94 5.50
CA GLN A 23 -10.01 -9.09 5.44
C GLN A 23 -10.30 -7.71 4.82
N ALA A 24 -11.35 -7.60 4.01
CA ALA A 24 -11.84 -6.36 3.42
C ALA A 24 -12.45 -5.36 4.43
N ASN A 25 -12.58 -5.71 5.72
CA ASN A 25 -12.62 -4.73 6.80
C ASN A 25 -11.19 -4.30 7.18
N ILE A 26 -10.55 -3.74 6.16
CA ILE A 26 -9.13 -3.41 6.04
C ILE A 26 -8.76 -2.46 7.18
N ALA A 27 -7.86 -2.88 8.04
CA ALA A 27 -7.12 -1.94 8.87
C ALA A 27 -6.41 -0.98 7.92
N ARG A 28 -6.93 0.24 7.79
CA ARG A 28 -6.23 1.31 7.09
C ARG A 28 -4.94 1.53 7.88
N TYR A 29 -3.81 1.08 7.33
CA TYR A 29 -2.51 1.33 7.95
C TYR A 29 -2.27 2.84 7.89
N VAL A 30 -2.23 3.45 9.07
CA VAL A 30 -1.92 4.87 9.24
C VAL A 30 -0.54 4.96 9.86
N MET A 31 0.36 5.66 9.18
CA MET A 31 1.71 5.88 9.63
C MET A 31 2.02 7.38 9.55
N THR A 32 2.70 7.90 10.56
CA THR A 32 3.25 9.26 10.52
C THR A 32 4.58 9.22 9.78
N VAL A 33 4.71 10.01 8.72
CA VAL A 33 5.93 10.10 7.90
C VAL A 33 6.32 11.55 7.69
N THR A 34 7.60 11.77 7.44
CA THR A 34 8.10 13.06 6.93
C THR A 34 8.03 13.03 5.41
N VAL A 35 7.36 14.01 4.81
CA VAL A 35 7.23 14.13 3.36
C VAL A 35 8.05 15.32 2.87
N THR A 36 8.87 15.08 1.85
CA THR A 36 9.62 16.11 1.13
C THR A 36 9.29 16.05 -0.36
N ALA A 37 9.56 17.14 -1.08
CA ALA A 37 9.40 17.20 -2.53
C ALA A 37 10.75 17.51 -3.19
N TYR A 38 10.95 16.97 -4.39
CA TYR A 38 12.07 17.28 -5.28
C TYR A 38 11.54 17.32 -6.72
N SER A 39 12.25 17.98 -7.61
CA SER A 39 11.97 18.04 -9.04
C SER A 39 12.82 16.99 -9.77
N PRO A 40 12.32 16.41 -10.88
CA PRO A 40 13.12 15.52 -11.74
C PRO A 40 14.13 16.36 -12.55
N SER A 41 15.11 16.93 -11.85
CA SER A 41 16.20 17.74 -12.39
C SER A 41 17.55 17.12 -12.00
N VAL A 42 18.56 17.25 -12.86
CA VAL A 42 19.88 16.63 -12.63
C VAL A 42 20.55 17.14 -11.35
N ASP A 43 20.20 18.34 -10.88
CA ASP A 43 20.75 18.91 -9.64
C ASP A 43 20.16 18.25 -8.38
N GLU A 44 19.01 17.59 -8.50
CA GLU A 44 18.29 16.90 -7.41
C GLU A 44 18.24 15.37 -7.61
N THR A 45 18.73 14.87 -8.75
CA THR A 45 18.73 13.44 -9.13
C THR A 45 20.08 12.99 -9.70
N ASP A 46 20.14 11.79 -10.27
CA ASP A 46 21.29 11.34 -11.06
C ASP A 46 21.21 11.84 -12.52
N SER A 47 22.03 11.27 -13.40
CA SER A 47 22.07 11.58 -14.84
C SER A 47 20.81 11.17 -15.62
N THR A 48 19.83 10.53 -14.97
CA THR A 48 18.58 10.03 -15.55
C THR A 48 17.33 10.57 -14.80
N PRO A 49 17.12 11.89 -14.73
CA PRO A 49 16.11 12.53 -13.86
C PRO A 49 14.67 12.06 -14.04
N TYR A 50 14.33 11.56 -15.22
CA TYR A 50 12.98 11.12 -15.56
C TYR A 50 12.75 9.60 -15.38
N ILE A 51 13.75 8.87 -14.88
CA ILE A 51 13.69 7.42 -14.63
C ILE A 51 13.78 7.19 -13.12
N THR A 52 12.79 6.49 -12.56
CA THR A 52 12.78 6.15 -11.13
C THR A 52 13.69 4.96 -10.82
N ALA A 53 13.97 4.72 -9.53
CA ALA A 53 14.70 3.55 -9.08
C ALA A 53 14.06 2.21 -9.50
N SER A 54 12.74 2.19 -9.74
CA SER A 54 12.01 1.02 -10.28
C SER A 54 12.03 0.95 -11.81
N ASN A 55 12.87 1.76 -12.47
CA ASN A 55 13.03 1.86 -13.91
C ASN A 55 11.72 2.25 -14.65
N LYS A 56 10.95 3.16 -14.06
CA LYS A 56 9.70 3.70 -14.62
C LYS A 56 9.82 5.19 -14.89
N ARG A 57 9.04 5.72 -15.83
CA ARG A 57 9.05 7.14 -16.14
C ARG A 57 8.33 7.94 -15.04
N VAL A 58 8.91 9.07 -14.64
CA VAL A 58 8.24 10.05 -13.77
C VAL A 58 6.98 10.58 -14.45
N ARG A 59 5.91 10.74 -13.66
CA ARG A 59 4.60 11.30 -14.05
C ARG A 59 3.96 11.99 -12.86
N ASP A 60 2.96 12.81 -13.12
CA ASP A 60 2.18 13.45 -12.06
C ASP A 60 1.52 12.39 -11.15
N GLY A 61 1.48 12.69 -9.85
CA GLY A 61 0.94 11.79 -8.83
C GLY A 61 1.83 10.58 -8.49
N ILE A 62 3.12 10.62 -8.83
CA ILE A 62 4.10 9.64 -8.35
C ILE A 62 4.81 10.18 -7.11
N CYS A 63 5.13 9.30 -6.17
CA CYS A 63 6.00 9.62 -5.04
C CYS A 63 7.12 8.57 -4.94
N ALA A 64 8.22 8.95 -4.29
CA ALA A 64 9.28 8.04 -3.90
C ALA A 64 9.07 7.66 -2.44
N ILE A 65 9.22 6.37 -2.12
CA ILE A 65 9.07 5.82 -0.78
C ILE A 65 10.38 5.13 -0.41
N SER A 66 10.72 5.14 0.88
CA SER A 66 11.88 4.41 1.40
C SER A 66 11.64 2.90 1.43
N ARG A 67 12.71 2.11 1.25
CA ARG A 67 12.62 0.65 1.12
C ARG A 67 12.13 -0.08 2.37
N ASP A 68 12.26 0.54 3.54
CA ASP A 68 11.73 0.03 4.79
C ASP A 68 10.20 0.10 4.83
N ILE A 69 9.62 1.26 4.47
CA ILE A 69 8.17 1.44 4.35
C ILE A 69 7.58 0.50 3.28
N GLU A 70 8.23 0.39 2.12
CA GLU A 70 7.83 -0.52 1.05
C GLU A 70 7.69 -1.97 1.56
N LYS A 71 8.65 -2.43 2.38
CA LYS A 71 8.64 -3.79 2.94
C LYS A 71 7.64 -3.96 4.08
N GLU A 72 7.53 -2.97 4.97
CA GLU A 72 6.64 -3.05 6.13
C GLU A 72 5.17 -3.13 5.71
N LEU A 73 4.81 -2.38 4.67
CA LEU A 73 3.46 -2.32 4.13
C LEU A 73 3.22 -3.26 2.94
N ASP A 74 4.23 -4.04 2.54
CA ASP A 74 4.22 -4.93 1.37
C ASP A 74 3.75 -4.22 0.09
N LEU A 75 4.20 -2.97 -0.10
CA LEU A 75 3.82 -2.13 -1.22
C LEU A 75 4.51 -2.60 -2.50
N GLN A 76 3.77 -2.53 -3.59
CA GLN A 76 4.26 -2.75 -4.94
C GLN A 76 4.25 -1.44 -5.73
N PHE A 77 5.10 -1.34 -6.75
CA PHE A 77 5.10 -0.18 -7.62
C PHE A 77 3.71 0.02 -8.26
N GLY A 78 3.13 1.21 -8.07
CA GLY A 78 1.81 1.58 -8.59
C GLY A 78 0.69 1.52 -7.57
N ASP A 79 0.95 1.00 -6.37
CA ASP A 79 0.01 1.07 -5.25
C ASP A 79 -0.31 2.52 -4.89
N THR A 80 -1.54 2.73 -4.41
CA THR A 80 -2.03 4.05 -3.98
C THR A 80 -1.91 4.17 -2.47
N ILE A 81 -1.35 5.29 -2.02
CA ILE A 81 -1.19 5.65 -0.61
C ILE A 81 -2.02 6.87 -0.23
#